data_AF-A0A9P5W8K1-F1
#
_entry.id   AF-A0A9P5W8K1-F1
#
_cell.length_a   1.000
_cell.length_b   1.000
_cell.length_c   1.000
_cell.angle_alpha   90.00
_cell.angle_beta   90.00
_cell.angle_gamma   90.00
#
_symmetry.space_group_name_H-M   'P 1'
#
loop_
_entity.id
_entity.type
_entity.pdbx_description
1 polymer ?
#
loop_
_entity_poly.entity_id
_entity_poly.type
_entity_poly.pdbx_seq_one_letter_code
_entity_poly.pdbx_strand_id
1 'polypeptide(L)'
;MPSSPKSAKYTLGLPARYPSTARRCHGQRRILFLLAIAFLVSSGSMFILHIATASFGQSSSLSCRASSSEECSIVSSRWKPDREDDGDTPSRYQNLFRNHDRPRAALPHPAEKVVVDGQEQRPVVQQLPPSAQPLEQNQIDQKEGVPGGQDFNGSNDPTNDAQQSPPITPVNLSSENDGDEVLEEEIIARPFEDSLDPNDDTKYLTYLPYAGITNQFYGMLRGMEVAKALGRTLIIPPITASSHDKSKQNQPWSKFLNLAKFSELTGTKVVEFHQLRDVEQAELNEIKCGITCGFGSKRTIDFTAKGFLKQWKFNVALEALPQDTTRLETITSLLRPRAEEKYLCISNTYKIAVQDKSEWERFGQHLHFTEELESFVKEFLDMNLVKPEAVIDPMSQQEVAPEHKYLAIHVRRGDFATYCEGNFKGPKLIHCLPSTEQIAERIDQVQAKLNPAMDPSKVLPVFVATNEGRPEELRKFAELGWRYLDHSQMGTVEKLGVFGPMMVDQVFMAHAQGLVGIQMSTFSRVGALRQRDWHDRQVEYM
;
A
#
# COMPACT_ATOMS: atom_id res chain seq x y z
N MET A 1 -5.67 -13.90 40.56
CA MET A 1 -6.68 -13.13 39.81
C MET A 1 -5.96 -12.10 38.95
N PRO A 2 -5.94 -12.23 37.61
CA PRO A 2 -5.35 -11.20 36.77
C PRO A 2 -6.39 -10.13 36.44
N SER A 3 -6.02 -8.88 36.65
CA SER A 3 -6.82 -7.69 36.36
C SER A 3 -6.97 -7.48 34.85
N SER A 4 -8.21 -7.55 34.37
CA SER A 4 -8.61 -7.22 33.00
C SER A 4 -8.33 -5.74 32.68
N PRO A 5 -7.76 -5.39 31.51
CA PRO A 5 -7.56 -4.01 31.12
C PRO A 5 -8.90 -3.37 30.75
N LYS A 6 -9.21 -2.24 31.39
CA LYS A 6 -10.41 -1.44 31.10
C LYS A 6 -10.28 -0.84 29.69
N SER A 7 -11.05 -1.34 28.73
CA SER A 7 -11.23 -0.67 27.45
C SER A 7 -12.06 0.60 27.65
N ALA A 8 -11.51 1.73 27.20
CA ALA A 8 -12.27 2.98 27.14
C ALA A 8 -13.33 2.84 26.04
N LYS A 9 -14.60 2.78 26.45
CA LYS A 9 -15.74 2.82 25.52
C LYS A 9 -15.80 4.22 24.89
N TYR A 10 -15.28 4.35 23.66
CA TYR A 10 -15.60 5.49 22.80
C TYR A 10 -17.00 5.27 22.25
N THR A 11 -17.96 6.02 22.76
CA THR A 11 -19.32 6.05 22.21
C THR A 11 -19.22 6.76 20.85
N LEU A 12 -19.55 6.05 19.77
CA LEU A 12 -19.79 6.63 18.45
C LEU A 12 -20.86 7.71 18.59
N GLY A 13 -20.42 8.98 18.58
CA GLY A 13 -21.34 10.10 18.47
C GLY A 13 -22.13 9.97 17.17
N LEU A 14 -23.44 10.20 17.26
CA LEU A 14 -24.30 10.43 16.10
C LEU A 14 -23.62 11.37 15.11
N PRO A 15 -23.87 11.23 13.78
CA PRO A 15 -23.24 12.08 12.78
C PRO A 15 -23.41 13.54 13.19
N ALA A 16 -22.28 14.22 13.45
CA ALA A 16 -22.28 15.64 13.72
C ALA A 16 -22.97 16.30 12.51
N ARG A 17 -24.16 16.88 12.74
CA ARG A 17 -24.76 17.80 11.79
C ARG A 17 -23.70 18.86 11.54
N TYR A 18 -23.21 18.93 10.30
CA TYR A 18 -22.35 20.01 9.84
C TYR A 18 -22.92 21.34 10.34
N PRO A 19 -22.22 22.12 11.17
CA PRO A 19 -22.60 23.51 11.40
C PRO A 19 -22.28 24.26 10.11
N SER A 20 -23.29 24.51 9.30
CA SER A 20 -23.21 25.20 8.00
C SER A 20 -22.86 26.69 8.08
N THR A 21 -22.32 27.19 9.21
CA THR A 21 -22.07 28.63 9.41
C THR A 21 -20.79 28.97 10.17
N ALA A 22 -19.76 28.13 10.14
CA ALA A 22 -18.43 28.56 10.59
C ALA A 22 -17.58 29.03 9.39
N ARG A 23 -17.92 30.21 8.84
CA ARG A 23 -16.96 30.97 8.03
C ARG A 23 -15.72 31.24 8.89
N ARG A 24 -14.62 30.53 8.64
CA ARG A 24 -13.30 30.87 9.19
C ARG A 24 -12.88 32.23 8.62
N CYS A 25 -13.16 33.29 9.38
CA CYS A 25 -12.71 34.65 9.11
C CYS A 25 -11.19 34.78 9.31
N HIS A 26 -10.40 34.40 8.31
CA HIS A 26 -8.98 34.80 8.24
C HIS A 26 -8.83 36.34 8.16
N GLY A 27 -9.88 37.05 7.74
CA GLY A 27 -9.95 38.52 7.74
C GLY A 27 -10.05 39.15 9.14
N GLN A 28 -10.67 38.50 10.13
CA GLN A 28 -10.85 39.11 11.46
C GLN A 28 -9.55 39.20 12.27
N ARG A 29 -8.61 38.26 12.08
CA ARG A 29 -7.28 38.36 12.71
C ARG A 29 -6.46 39.52 12.15
N ARG A 30 -6.56 39.82 10.84
CA ARG A 30 -5.91 40.99 10.24
C ARG A 30 -6.56 42.30 10.69
N ILE A 31 -7.88 42.35 10.80
CA ILE A 31 -8.61 43.53 11.31
C ILE A 31 -8.31 43.77 12.79
N LEU A 32 -8.27 42.73 13.63
CA LEU A 32 -7.87 42.87 15.04
C LEU A 32 -6.40 43.29 15.21
N PHE A 33 -5.50 42.81 14.34
CA PHE A 33 -4.10 43.22 14.36
C PHE A 33 -3.92 44.68 13.91
N LEU A 34 -4.64 45.11 12.88
CA LEU A 34 -4.65 46.50 12.41
C LEU A 34 -5.32 47.44 13.43
N LEU A 35 -6.39 47.01 14.10
CA LEU A 35 -7.01 47.76 15.19
C LEU A 35 -6.09 47.84 16.41
N ALA A 36 -5.36 46.78 16.76
CA ALA A 36 -4.38 46.81 17.84
C ALA A 36 -3.22 47.77 17.55
N ILE A 37 -2.72 47.82 16.30
CA ILE A 37 -1.72 48.80 15.86
C ILE A 37 -2.29 50.22 15.88
N ALA A 38 -3.53 50.42 15.41
CA ALA A 38 -4.18 51.72 15.45
C ALA A 38 -4.40 52.23 16.89
N PHE A 39 -4.79 51.35 17.82
CA PHE A 39 -4.93 51.69 19.24
C PHE A 39 -3.58 52.01 19.90
N LEU A 40 -2.50 51.29 19.54
CA LEU A 40 -1.14 51.56 20.01
C LEU A 40 -0.58 52.90 19.51
N VAL A 41 -0.93 53.30 18.28
CA VAL A 41 -0.54 54.60 17.72
C VAL A 41 -1.39 55.73 18.30
N SER A 42 -2.67 55.50 18.61
CA SER A 42 -3.53 56.52 19.22
C SER A 42 -3.29 56.74 20.71
N SER A 43 -2.67 55.79 21.42
CA SER A 43 -2.43 55.89 22.87
C SER A 43 -1.10 56.58 23.24
N GLY A 44 -0.39 57.19 22.29
CA GLY A 44 0.79 58.03 22.55
C GLY A 44 1.96 57.31 23.24
N SER A 45 1.97 55.97 23.26
CA SER A 45 2.96 55.18 23.96
C SER A 45 4.14 54.88 23.03
N MET A 46 5.13 55.79 23.03
CA MET A 46 6.38 55.62 22.29
C MET A 46 7.27 54.59 23.02
N PHE A 47 7.29 53.34 22.55
CA PHE A 47 8.27 52.35 22.99
C PHE A 47 9.59 52.58 22.23
N ILE A 48 10.60 53.11 22.94
CA ILE A 48 11.98 53.17 22.45
C ILE A 48 12.59 51.78 22.66
N LEU A 49 12.78 51.04 21.56
CA LEU A 49 13.48 49.75 21.55
C LEU A 49 14.99 50.00 21.56
N HIS A 50 15.63 49.95 22.73
CA HIS A 50 17.09 49.91 22.82
C HIS A 50 17.60 48.51 22.47
N ILE A 51 18.15 48.35 21.27
CA ILE A 51 18.93 47.16 20.89
C ILE A 51 20.35 47.38 21.42
N ALA A 52 20.67 46.73 22.54
CA ALA A 52 22.04 46.62 23.02
C ALA A 52 22.77 45.49 22.27
N THR A 53 23.67 45.85 21.38
CA THR A 53 24.63 44.92 20.78
C THR A 53 25.77 44.67 21.77
N ALA A 54 25.77 43.51 22.42
CA ALA A 54 26.91 43.04 23.21
C ALA A 54 27.80 42.13 22.34
N SER A 55 29.00 42.61 22.02
CA SER A 55 30.08 41.83 21.42
C SER A 55 30.66 40.87 22.45
N PHE A 56 30.68 39.57 22.16
CA PHE A 56 31.43 38.59 22.95
C PHE A 56 32.72 38.18 22.23
N GLY A 57 33.81 38.33 22.98
CA GLY A 57 35.20 38.17 22.54
C GLY A 57 35.69 36.72 22.49
N GLN A 58 36.93 36.64 22.00
CA GLN A 58 37.72 35.47 21.65
C GLN A 58 38.27 34.65 22.83
N SER A 59 38.60 33.39 22.48
CA SER A 59 39.68 32.52 23.01
C SER A 59 39.49 31.95 24.42
N SER A 60 39.63 30.64 24.62
CA SER A 60 40.95 30.02 24.64
C SER A 60 40.90 28.50 24.44
N SER A 61 41.97 28.03 23.82
CA SER A 61 42.38 26.65 23.61
C SER A 61 42.83 25.97 24.90
N LEU A 62 42.51 24.69 25.06
CA LEU A 62 43.24 23.78 25.95
C LEU A 62 43.46 22.45 25.23
N SER A 63 44.73 22.19 24.96
CA SER A 63 45.24 20.91 24.49
C SER A 63 45.38 19.93 25.66
N CYS A 64 45.04 18.66 25.43
CA CYS A 64 45.61 17.55 26.18
C CYS A 64 46.16 16.51 25.21
N ARG A 65 47.49 16.32 25.27
CA ARG A 65 48.22 15.15 24.78
C ARG A 65 47.95 13.98 25.73
N ALA A 66 47.75 12.78 25.19
CA ALA A 66 48.16 11.53 25.83
C ALA A 66 48.43 10.46 24.76
N SER A 67 49.54 9.73 24.94
CA SER A 67 50.11 8.75 24.02
C SER A 67 49.68 7.32 24.35
N SER A 68 49.66 6.48 23.30
CA SER A 68 50.07 5.06 23.23
C SER A 68 49.65 4.05 24.31
N SER A 69 48.91 3.02 23.90
CA SER A 69 49.38 1.62 23.94
C SER A 69 48.44 0.72 23.12
N GLU A 70 49.03 -0.22 22.37
CA GLU A 70 48.36 -1.33 21.70
C GLU A 70 47.74 -2.29 22.73
N GLU A 71 46.51 -2.77 22.49
CA GLU A 71 46.16 -4.18 22.64
C GLU A 71 44.75 -4.48 22.09
N CYS A 72 44.65 -5.64 21.46
CA CYS A 72 43.51 -6.18 20.76
C CYS A 72 42.32 -6.42 21.72
N SER A 73 41.15 -5.85 21.45
CA SER A 73 39.91 -6.29 22.11
C SER A 73 38.65 -6.08 21.25
N ILE A 74 37.79 -7.09 21.38
CA ILE A 74 36.50 -7.36 20.76
C ILE A 74 35.63 -6.11 20.61
N VAL A 75 35.22 -5.80 19.37
CA VAL A 75 34.32 -4.69 19.05
C VAL A 75 32.88 -5.06 19.39
N SER A 76 32.43 -4.65 20.58
CA SER A 76 31.02 -4.40 20.85
C SER A 76 30.61 -3.09 20.15
N SER A 77 30.06 -3.19 18.94
CA SER A 77 29.59 -2.01 18.20
C SER A 77 28.26 -1.50 18.77
N ARG A 78 28.37 -0.43 19.58
CA ARG A 78 27.27 0.43 19.99
C ARG A 78 26.77 1.19 18.75
N TRP A 79 25.48 1.04 18.43
CA TRP A 79 24.80 1.78 17.35
C TRP A 79 25.03 3.29 17.50
N LYS A 80 25.72 3.89 16.52
CA LYS A 80 25.68 5.33 16.24
C LYS A 80 24.96 5.51 14.90
N PRO A 81 24.02 6.46 14.78
CA PRO A 81 23.50 6.87 13.49
C PRO A 81 24.60 7.65 12.77
N ASP A 82 25.16 7.07 11.71
CA ASP A 82 26.20 7.74 10.93
C ASP A 82 25.59 8.84 10.05
N ARG A 83 26.28 9.97 10.13
CA ARG A 83 26.08 11.23 9.45
C ARG A 83 26.51 11.05 7.98
N GLU A 84 25.64 11.40 7.05
CA GLU A 84 25.99 11.44 5.62
C GLU A 84 27.11 12.46 5.42
N ASP A 85 28.23 11.99 4.87
CA ASP A 85 29.37 12.81 4.48
C ASP A 85 29.16 13.21 3.02
N ASP A 86 28.72 14.45 2.82
CA ASP A 86 28.50 15.05 1.50
C ASP A 86 29.86 15.30 0.83
N GLY A 87 30.32 14.31 0.08
CA GLY A 87 31.40 14.47 -0.89
C GLY A 87 30.94 15.36 -2.04
N ASP A 88 31.26 16.64 -1.94
CA ASP A 88 31.08 17.67 -2.97
C ASP A 88 31.74 17.23 -4.30
N THR A 89 30.93 16.72 -5.23
CA THR A 89 31.26 16.70 -6.66
C THR A 89 30.03 17.15 -7.44
N PRO A 90 30.14 18.21 -8.27
CA PRO A 90 29.00 18.74 -8.99
C PRO A 90 28.67 17.82 -10.17
N SER A 91 27.87 16.78 -9.90
CA SER A 91 27.29 15.96 -10.97
C SER A 91 26.01 16.61 -11.50
N ARG A 92 26.00 16.71 -12.81
CA ARG A 92 25.10 17.47 -13.67
C ARG A 92 23.74 16.78 -13.76
N TYR A 93 22.90 16.90 -12.73
CA TYR A 93 21.47 16.64 -12.81
C TYR A 93 20.71 17.96 -12.87
N GLN A 94 20.76 18.60 -14.05
CA GLN A 94 19.82 19.65 -14.40
C GLN A 94 18.59 19.03 -15.08
N ASN A 95 17.44 19.23 -14.47
CA ASN A 95 16.13 19.41 -15.10
C ASN A 95 15.66 18.35 -16.12
N LEU A 96 15.00 17.31 -15.60
CA LEU A 96 14.04 16.49 -16.34
C LEU A 96 12.72 16.37 -15.56
N PHE A 97 12.14 17.52 -15.20
CA PHE A 97 10.69 17.70 -15.06
C PHE A 97 10.35 19.07 -15.64
N ARG A 98 10.37 19.13 -16.97
CA ARG A 98 10.02 20.31 -17.75
C ARG A 98 8.49 20.41 -17.80
N ASN A 99 7.99 21.61 -17.53
CA ASN A 99 6.61 22.03 -17.70
C ASN A 99 5.90 21.34 -18.87
N HIS A 100 4.72 20.79 -18.61
CA HIS A 100 3.69 20.72 -19.63
C HIS A 100 3.10 22.12 -19.83
N ASP A 101 3.86 23.00 -20.48
CA ASP A 101 3.30 24.16 -21.17
C ASP A 101 2.72 23.66 -22.50
N ARG A 102 1.42 23.31 -22.49
CA ARG A 102 0.64 23.30 -23.74
C ARG A 102 0.17 24.74 -24.01
N PRO A 103 0.26 25.24 -25.25
CA PRO A 103 -0.27 26.55 -25.61
C PRO A 103 -1.79 26.57 -25.39
N ARG A 104 -2.25 27.59 -24.65
CA ARG A 104 -3.67 27.94 -24.54
C ARG A 104 -4.22 28.21 -25.94
N ALA A 105 -5.12 27.35 -26.41
CA ALA A 105 -6.09 27.76 -27.41
C ALA A 105 -7.03 28.77 -26.75
N ALA A 106 -6.99 30.00 -27.23
CA ALA A 106 -7.92 31.05 -26.83
C ALA A 106 -9.34 30.68 -27.29
N LEU A 107 -10.28 30.64 -26.36
CA LEU A 107 -11.71 30.71 -26.67
C LEU A 107 -12.05 32.13 -27.14
N PRO A 108 -12.73 32.33 -28.28
CA PRO A 108 -13.18 33.65 -28.69
C PRO A 108 -14.44 34.06 -27.90
N HIS A 109 -14.48 35.34 -27.52
CA HIS A 109 -15.68 36.02 -27.02
C HIS A 109 -16.74 36.16 -28.14
N PRO A 110 -18.04 36.26 -27.79
CA PRO A 110 -19.11 36.37 -28.76
C PRO A 110 -19.14 37.78 -29.34
N ALA A 111 -19.02 37.89 -30.66
CA ALA A 111 -19.33 39.11 -31.39
C ALA A 111 -20.59 38.93 -32.23
N GLU A 112 -21.31 40.03 -32.32
CA GLU A 112 -22.62 40.29 -32.90
C GLU A 112 -22.91 39.65 -34.27
N LYS A 113 -24.20 39.37 -34.46
CA LYS A 113 -24.83 39.02 -35.73
C LYS A 113 -24.53 40.05 -36.81
N VAL A 114 -23.92 39.61 -37.91
CA VAL A 114 -24.11 40.23 -39.23
C VAL A 114 -24.41 39.12 -40.23
N VAL A 115 -25.57 39.27 -40.88
CA VAL A 115 -26.11 38.43 -41.94
C VAL A 115 -25.35 38.72 -43.24
N VAL A 116 -24.77 37.72 -43.90
CA VAL A 116 -24.56 37.69 -45.37
C VAL A 116 -24.58 36.23 -45.87
N ASP A 117 -25.23 36.06 -47.02
CA ASP A 117 -25.57 34.84 -47.76
C ASP A 117 -24.41 33.90 -48.18
N GLY A 118 -24.74 32.61 -48.18
CA GLY A 118 -24.61 31.72 -49.34
C GLY A 118 -23.23 31.24 -49.79
N GLN A 119 -22.89 29.98 -49.47
CA GLN A 119 -22.50 28.98 -50.47
C GLN A 119 -22.37 27.57 -49.84
N GLU A 120 -23.02 26.60 -50.47
CA GLU A 120 -22.98 25.17 -50.16
C GLU A 120 -21.59 24.57 -50.44
N GLN A 121 -21.05 23.82 -49.47
CA GLN A 121 -20.08 22.76 -49.74
C GLN A 121 -20.44 21.48 -48.97
N ARG A 122 -20.49 20.37 -49.71
CA ARG A 122 -20.83 19.01 -49.23
C ARG A 122 -19.73 18.45 -48.30
N PRO A 123 -20.08 17.64 -47.30
CA PRO A 123 -19.08 17.03 -46.42
C PRO A 123 -18.47 15.77 -47.04
N VAL A 124 -17.15 15.66 -46.89
CA VAL A 124 -16.33 14.48 -47.18
C VAL A 124 -16.49 13.46 -46.05
N VAL A 125 -16.88 12.24 -46.41
CA VAL A 125 -17.02 11.08 -45.51
C VAL A 125 -15.63 10.57 -45.13
N GLN A 126 -15.29 10.58 -43.84
CA GLN A 126 -14.12 9.87 -43.29
C GLN A 126 -14.50 8.41 -43.01
N GLN A 127 -13.79 7.49 -43.68
CA GLN A 127 -13.88 6.05 -43.45
C GLN A 127 -13.10 5.65 -42.18
N LEU A 128 -13.74 4.87 -41.32
CA LEU A 128 -13.12 4.15 -40.19
C LEU A 128 -12.41 2.87 -40.69
N PRO A 129 -11.33 2.43 -40.02
CA PRO A 129 -10.62 1.20 -40.38
C PRO A 129 -11.40 -0.05 -39.93
N PRO A 130 -11.18 -1.22 -40.58
CA PRO A 130 -11.99 -2.42 -40.35
C PRO A 130 -11.60 -3.15 -39.06
N SER A 131 -12.63 -3.57 -38.31
CA SER A 131 -12.55 -4.47 -37.16
C SER A 131 -12.00 -5.85 -37.54
N ALA A 132 -11.16 -6.39 -36.64
CA ALA A 132 -10.62 -7.73 -36.69
C ALA A 132 -11.73 -8.81 -36.65
N GLN A 133 -11.51 -9.89 -37.41
CA GLN A 133 -12.38 -11.06 -37.49
C GLN A 133 -12.31 -11.94 -36.22
N PRO A 134 -13.36 -12.72 -35.91
CA PRO A 134 -13.31 -13.69 -34.81
C PRO A 134 -12.55 -14.96 -35.23
N LEU A 135 -11.73 -15.47 -34.31
CA LEU A 135 -11.06 -16.76 -34.39
C LEU A 135 -12.06 -17.91 -34.29
N GLU A 136 -11.85 -18.91 -35.15
CA GLU A 136 -12.59 -20.17 -35.24
C GLU A 136 -12.61 -20.96 -33.93
N GLN A 137 -13.79 -21.44 -33.58
CA GLN A 137 -14.05 -22.35 -32.47
C GLN A 137 -13.75 -23.79 -32.93
N ASN A 138 -12.69 -24.39 -32.41
CA ASN A 138 -12.40 -25.82 -32.62
C ASN A 138 -13.37 -26.68 -31.81
N GLN A 139 -14.05 -27.58 -32.52
CA GLN A 139 -14.83 -28.69 -31.99
C GLN A 139 -13.90 -29.69 -31.28
N ILE A 140 -14.24 -30.06 -30.05
CA ILE A 140 -13.69 -31.24 -29.38
C ILE A 140 -14.84 -32.23 -29.22
N ASP A 141 -14.66 -33.39 -29.85
CA ASP A 141 -15.53 -34.56 -29.82
C ASP A 141 -15.72 -35.09 -28.39
N GLN A 142 -16.99 -35.33 -28.04
CA GLN A 142 -17.40 -36.18 -26.94
C GLN A 142 -17.49 -37.64 -27.41
N LYS A 143 -16.95 -38.58 -26.64
CA LYS A 143 -17.50 -39.94 -26.59
C LYS A 143 -17.12 -40.70 -25.32
N GLU A 144 -18.10 -41.49 -24.87
CA GLU A 144 -18.10 -42.51 -23.80
C GLU A 144 -18.22 -41.96 -22.37
N GLY A 145 -19.13 -42.39 -21.48
CA GLY A 145 -20.22 -43.37 -21.54
C GLY A 145 -20.60 -43.87 -20.13
N VAL A 146 -21.92 -43.86 -19.81
CA VAL A 146 -22.66 -44.82 -18.92
C VAL A 146 -22.50 -44.67 -17.37
N PRO A 147 -23.45 -45.06 -16.48
CA PRO A 147 -24.93 -44.99 -16.45
C PRO A 147 -25.57 -44.42 -15.13
N GLY A 148 -26.84 -44.01 -15.21
CA GLY A 148 -27.96 -44.59 -14.41
C GLY A 148 -28.23 -44.20 -12.94
N GLY A 149 -29.46 -43.67 -12.70
CA GLY A 149 -30.22 -43.70 -11.44
C GLY A 149 -29.98 -42.50 -10.50
N GLN A 150 -30.95 -41.90 -9.81
CA GLN A 150 -32.35 -42.22 -9.51
C GLN A 150 -33.10 -40.90 -9.21
N ASP A 151 -34.38 -40.87 -9.57
CA ASP A 151 -35.35 -39.85 -9.18
C ASP A 151 -35.62 -39.87 -7.67
N PHE A 152 -35.57 -38.71 -7.01
CA PHE A 152 -36.36 -38.46 -5.80
C PHE A 152 -36.91 -37.03 -5.81
N ASN A 153 -38.20 -36.97 -6.11
CA ASN A 153 -39.08 -35.83 -5.94
C ASN A 153 -39.58 -35.83 -4.49
N GLY A 154 -39.49 -34.71 -3.78
CA GLY A 154 -39.86 -34.62 -2.37
C GLY A 154 -40.16 -33.20 -1.93
N SER A 155 -41.33 -32.72 -2.32
CA SER A 155 -42.01 -31.54 -1.75
C SER A 155 -42.30 -31.78 -0.26
N ASN A 156 -42.17 -30.77 0.60
CA ASN A 156 -43.09 -30.57 1.73
C ASN A 156 -43.02 -29.16 2.33
N ASP A 157 -44.22 -28.65 2.53
CA ASP A 157 -44.67 -27.41 3.15
C ASP A 157 -44.49 -27.44 4.69
N PRO A 158 -44.47 -26.30 5.42
CA PRO A 158 -44.24 -26.26 6.86
C PRO A 158 -45.55 -26.14 7.64
N THR A 159 -45.71 -26.95 8.69
CA THR A 159 -46.70 -26.68 9.74
C THR A 159 -46.06 -26.77 11.12
N ASN A 160 -46.26 -25.68 11.87
CA ASN A 160 -46.07 -25.55 13.31
C ASN A 160 -46.78 -26.69 14.07
N ASP A 161 -46.13 -27.20 15.12
CA ASP A 161 -46.81 -27.37 16.41
C ASP A 161 -45.80 -27.48 17.56
N ALA A 162 -46.09 -26.72 18.61
CA ALA A 162 -45.38 -26.71 19.87
C ALA A 162 -45.91 -27.84 20.76
N GLN A 163 -45.03 -28.72 21.25
CA GLN A 163 -45.34 -29.60 22.37
C GLN A 163 -44.10 -29.92 23.20
N GLN A 164 -44.35 -30.07 24.49
CA GLN A 164 -43.43 -30.04 25.62
C GLN A 164 -42.51 -31.27 25.68
N SER A 165 -41.22 -31.03 25.98
CA SER A 165 -40.22 -32.09 26.18
C SER A 165 -40.38 -32.78 27.55
N PRO A 166 -40.37 -34.13 27.62
CA PRO A 166 -40.18 -34.88 28.85
C PRO A 166 -38.69 -35.04 29.20
N PRO A 167 -38.34 -35.39 30.45
CA PRO A 167 -36.95 -35.42 30.92
C PRO A 167 -36.17 -36.61 30.37
N ILE A 168 -35.00 -36.33 29.79
CA ILE A 168 -34.06 -37.31 29.23
C ILE A 168 -33.38 -38.08 30.37
N THR A 169 -33.56 -39.39 30.38
CA THR A 169 -32.78 -40.36 31.17
C THR A 169 -31.45 -40.62 30.44
N PRO A 170 -30.31 -40.79 31.15
CA PRO A 170 -29.02 -40.99 30.51
C PRO A 170 -28.96 -42.38 29.87
N VAL A 171 -28.88 -42.42 28.53
CA VAL A 171 -28.58 -43.62 27.77
C VAL A 171 -27.08 -43.83 27.79
N ASN A 172 -26.66 -44.93 28.41
CA ASN A 172 -25.29 -45.39 28.47
C ASN A 172 -24.93 -46.02 27.12
N LEU A 173 -24.39 -45.21 26.20
CA LEU A 173 -23.80 -45.68 24.94
C LEU A 173 -22.38 -46.17 25.22
N SER A 174 -22.24 -47.49 25.37
CA SER A 174 -20.97 -48.18 25.22
C SER A 174 -20.59 -48.16 23.72
N SER A 175 -19.80 -47.18 23.31
CA SER A 175 -19.17 -47.15 22.00
C SER A 175 -18.05 -48.19 21.97
N GLU A 176 -18.23 -49.23 21.15
CA GLU A 176 -17.17 -50.13 20.74
C GLU A 176 -16.08 -49.30 20.05
N ASN A 177 -14.91 -49.26 20.68
CA ASN A 177 -13.71 -48.59 20.23
C ASN A 177 -13.04 -49.50 19.19
N ASP A 178 -13.48 -49.43 17.94
CA ASP A 178 -12.68 -49.92 16.81
C ASP A 178 -11.50 -48.95 16.65
N GLY A 179 -10.40 -49.34 17.29
CA GLY A 179 -9.12 -48.65 17.23
C GLY A 179 -8.49 -48.84 15.86
N ASP A 180 -8.97 -48.09 14.87
CA ASP A 180 -8.18 -47.79 13.68
C ASP A 180 -7.04 -46.87 14.14
N GLU A 181 -5.93 -47.53 14.47
CA GLU A 181 -4.62 -46.91 14.68
C GLU A 181 -4.25 -46.25 13.35
N VAL A 182 -4.65 -44.98 13.16
CA VAL A 182 -4.18 -44.14 12.06
C VAL A 182 -2.69 -44.00 12.27
N LEU A 183 -1.92 -44.86 11.60
CA LEU A 183 -0.48 -44.75 11.49
C LEU A 183 -0.20 -43.34 10.98
N GLU A 184 0.24 -42.46 11.87
CA GLU A 184 0.80 -41.16 11.49
C GLU A 184 1.98 -41.48 10.58
N GLU A 185 1.77 -41.39 9.27
CA GLU A 185 2.84 -41.54 8.29
C GLU A 185 3.92 -40.53 8.67
N GLU A 186 5.08 -41.06 9.06
CA GLU A 186 6.23 -40.27 9.44
C GLU A 186 6.57 -39.36 8.26
N ILE A 187 6.28 -38.06 8.41
CA ILE A 187 6.45 -37.10 7.33
C ILE A 187 7.96 -36.96 7.08
N ILE A 188 8.46 -37.71 6.09
CA ILE A 188 9.85 -37.61 5.64
C ILE A 188 10.05 -36.24 5.01
N ALA A 189 10.60 -35.33 5.79
CA ALA A 189 10.87 -33.98 5.33
C ALA A 189 11.95 -33.98 4.24
N ARG A 190 11.64 -33.32 3.13
CA ARG A 190 12.49 -33.25 1.93
C ARG A 190 13.18 -31.87 1.83
N PRO A 191 14.39 -31.80 1.23
CA PRO A 191 15.00 -30.55 0.77
C PRO A 191 14.02 -29.65 0.01
N PHE A 192 14.22 -28.33 0.05
CA PHE A 192 13.34 -27.37 -0.64
C PHE A 192 13.32 -27.61 -2.15
N GLU A 193 14.47 -27.93 -2.72
CA GLU A 193 14.64 -28.19 -4.15
C GLU A 193 13.82 -29.40 -4.61
N ASP A 194 13.54 -30.35 -3.72
CA ASP A 194 12.75 -31.55 -4.00
C ASP A 194 11.23 -31.28 -4.00
N SER A 195 10.78 -30.12 -3.48
CA SER A 195 9.38 -29.69 -3.60
C SER A 195 9.10 -28.96 -4.90
N LEU A 196 10.15 -28.58 -5.65
CA LEU A 196 10.03 -28.10 -7.02
C LEU A 196 9.83 -29.29 -7.95
N ASP A 197 8.96 -29.16 -8.95
CA ASP A 197 8.75 -30.24 -9.93
C ASP A 197 10.07 -30.60 -10.63
N PRO A 198 10.62 -31.81 -10.39
CA PRO A 198 11.88 -32.23 -10.98
C PRO A 198 11.73 -32.65 -12.45
N ASN A 199 10.50 -32.92 -12.90
CA ASN A 199 10.18 -33.37 -14.26
C ASN A 199 9.82 -32.21 -15.19
N ASP A 200 9.71 -30.99 -14.66
CA ASP A 200 9.44 -29.78 -15.43
C ASP A 200 10.73 -28.99 -15.73
N ASP A 201 10.82 -28.40 -16.92
CA ASP A 201 11.85 -27.45 -17.31
C ASP A 201 11.69 -26.08 -16.62
N THR A 202 10.64 -25.88 -15.81
CA THR A 202 10.40 -24.62 -15.10
C THR A 202 11.57 -24.25 -14.20
N LYS A 203 12.12 -23.07 -14.44
CA LYS A 203 13.18 -22.44 -13.67
C LYS A 203 12.59 -21.36 -12.76
N TYR A 204 13.08 -21.29 -11.53
CA TYR A 204 12.53 -20.44 -10.48
C TYR A 204 13.47 -19.30 -10.11
N LEU A 205 12.90 -18.21 -9.62
CA LEU A 205 13.60 -17.09 -9.00
C LEU A 205 12.86 -16.67 -7.73
N THR A 206 13.57 -16.42 -6.63
CA THR A 206 13.01 -15.79 -5.43
C THR A 206 13.83 -14.58 -5.00
N TYR A 207 13.35 -13.89 -3.97
CA TYR A 207 14.07 -12.81 -3.32
C TYR A 207 13.82 -12.73 -1.82
N LEU A 208 14.66 -11.99 -1.09
CA LEU A 208 14.43 -11.72 0.33
C LEU A 208 13.56 -10.46 0.54
N PRO A 209 12.56 -10.51 1.43
CA PRO A 209 11.68 -9.37 1.71
C PRO A 209 12.45 -8.24 2.40
N TYR A 210 12.15 -6.99 2.03
CA TYR A 210 12.88 -5.82 2.51
C TYR A 210 11.95 -4.76 3.12
N ALA A 211 12.26 -4.34 4.36
CA ALA A 211 11.58 -3.24 5.07
C ALA A 211 10.04 -3.41 5.16
N GLY A 212 9.28 -2.30 5.22
CA GLY A 212 7.82 -2.33 5.35
C GLY A 212 7.07 -2.89 4.14
N ILE A 213 5.76 -3.14 4.31
CA ILE A 213 4.91 -3.85 3.33
C ILE A 213 4.95 -3.28 1.91
N THR A 214 4.96 -1.96 1.73
CA THR A 214 5.01 -1.35 0.39
C THR A 214 6.39 -1.44 -0.25
N ASN A 215 7.46 -1.51 0.54
CA ASN A 215 8.79 -1.78 0.01
C ASN A 215 8.89 -3.26 -0.42
N GLN A 216 8.29 -4.17 0.34
CA GLN A 216 8.14 -5.57 -0.08
C GLN A 216 7.29 -5.70 -1.35
N PHE A 217 6.21 -4.92 -1.46
CA PHE A 217 5.38 -4.86 -2.67
C PHE A 217 6.17 -4.39 -3.90
N TYR A 218 6.92 -3.28 -3.81
CA TYR A 218 7.81 -2.87 -4.90
C TYR A 218 8.93 -3.88 -5.17
N GLY A 219 9.43 -4.55 -4.13
CA GLY A 219 10.36 -5.66 -4.27
C GLY A 219 9.76 -6.81 -5.08
N MET A 220 8.49 -7.13 -4.87
CA MET A 220 7.75 -8.11 -5.65
C MET A 220 7.69 -7.70 -7.13
N LEU A 221 7.24 -6.47 -7.44
CA LEU A 221 7.13 -6.00 -8.83
C LEU A 221 8.50 -6.02 -9.55
N ARG A 222 9.55 -5.62 -8.85
CA ARG A 222 10.92 -5.61 -9.40
C ARG A 222 11.51 -7.02 -9.50
N GLY A 223 11.11 -7.93 -8.61
CA GLY A 223 11.40 -9.35 -8.75
C GLY A 223 10.74 -9.95 -9.99
N MET A 224 9.51 -9.55 -10.31
CA MET A 224 8.81 -9.96 -11.54
C MET A 224 9.54 -9.47 -12.79
N GLU A 225 10.10 -8.25 -12.78
CA GLU A 225 10.95 -7.75 -13.87
C GLU A 225 12.16 -8.65 -14.12
N VAL A 226 12.88 -9.03 -13.06
CA VAL A 226 14.06 -9.91 -13.17
C VAL A 226 13.64 -11.32 -13.61
N ALA A 227 12.60 -11.88 -13.00
CA ALA A 227 12.10 -13.20 -13.35
C ALA A 227 11.69 -13.28 -14.82
N LYS A 228 10.93 -12.29 -15.31
CA LYS A 228 10.53 -12.18 -16.71
C LYS A 228 11.74 -12.06 -17.64
N ALA A 229 12.72 -11.21 -17.31
CA ALA A 229 13.92 -11.04 -18.12
C ALA A 229 14.80 -12.31 -18.20
N LEU A 230 14.68 -13.21 -17.23
CA LEU A 230 15.39 -14.49 -17.20
C LEU A 230 14.53 -15.69 -17.65
N GLY A 231 13.26 -15.47 -18.02
CA GLY A 231 12.35 -16.57 -18.39
C GLY A 231 12.03 -17.51 -17.22
N ARG A 232 11.86 -16.97 -16.01
CA ARG A 232 11.67 -17.74 -14.77
C ARG A 232 10.30 -17.48 -14.13
N THR A 233 9.80 -18.49 -13.41
CA THR A 233 8.67 -18.35 -12.49
C THR A 233 9.15 -17.66 -11.21
N LEU A 234 8.46 -16.61 -10.76
CA LEU A 234 8.79 -15.93 -9.51
C LEU A 234 8.15 -16.65 -8.32
N ILE A 235 8.98 -17.07 -7.36
CA ILE A 235 8.54 -17.49 -6.04
C ILE A 235 8.41 -16.23 -5.18
N ILE A 236 7.19 -15.92 -4.73
CA ILE A 236 6.90 -14.73 -3.94
C ILE A 236 7.04 -15.08 -2.45
N PRO A 237 7.99 -14.47 -1.71
CA PRO A 237 8.06 -14.60 -0.26
C PRO A 237 6.80 -13.99 0.38
N PRO A 238 6.36 -14.52 1.54
CA PRO A 238 5.20 -13.98 2.24
C PRO A 238 5.48 -12.54 2.68
N ILE A 239 4.40 -11.80 2.93
CA ILE A 239 4.48 -10.52 3.62
C ILE A 239 5.08 -10.80 5.00
N THR A 240 6.22 -10.18 5.28
CA THR A 240 7.01 -10.44 6.49
C THR A 240 7.00 -9.23 7.41
N ALA A 241 6.83 -9.47 8.70
CA ALA A 241 6.88 -8.41 9.70
C ALA A 241 8.25 -7.70 9.66
N SER A 242 8.22 -6.38 9.48
CA SER A 242 9.42 -5.54 9.50
C SER A 242 9.76 -5.09 10.93
N SER A 243 10.81 -4.29 11.12
CA SER A 243 11.08 -3.65 12.43
C SER A 243 9.92 -2.81 12.97
N HIS A 244 8.98 -2.42 12.12
CA HIS A 244 7.79 -1.66 12.47
C HIS A 244 6.62 -2.54 12.96
N ASP A 245 6.71 -3.87 12.77
CA ASP A 245 5.69 -4.83 13.19
C ASP A 245 6.32 -5.89 14.11
N LYS A 246 5.78 -6.00 15.33
CA LYS A 246 6.28 -6.94 16.35
C LYS A 246 5.59 -8.30 16.30
N SER A 247 4.63 -8.50 15.39
CA SER A 247 3.81 -9.71 15.32
C SER A 247 4.64 -10.98 15.09
N LYS A 248 5.75 -10.87 14.35
CA LYS A 248 6.53 -12.01 13.82
C LYS A 248 5.66 -12.98 13.00
N GLN A 249 4.50 -12.52 12.53
CA GLN A 249 3.61 -13.30 11.70
C GLN A 249 3.89 -12.99 10.24
N ASN A 250 3.71 -14.01 9.40
CA ASN A 250 3.79 -13.90 7.96
C ASN A 250 2.43 -14.20 7.36
N GLN A 251 2.08 -13.55 6.25
CA GLN A 251 0.86 -13.84 5.52
C GLN A 251 1.15 -13.91 4.02
N PRO A 252 0.49 -14.80 3.27
CA PRO A 252 0.63 -14.83 1.82
C PRO A 252 0.02 -13.56 1.20
N TRP A 253 0.56 -13.16 0.05
CA TRP A 253 0.00 -12.10 -0.76
C TRP A 253 -1.37 -12.49 -1.33
N SER A 254 -1.60 -13.78 -1.63
CA SER A 254 -2.92 -14.26 -2.10
C SER A 254 -4.06 -14.01 -1.12
N LYS A 255 -3.77 -13.80 0.17
CA LYS A 255 -4.79 -13.39 1.14
C LYS A 255 -5.41 -12.02 0.81
N PHE A 256 -4.64 -11.14 0.17
CA PHE A 256 -5.02 -9.75 -0.05
C PHE A 256 -5.09 -9.36 -1.53
N LEU A 257 -4.38 -10.09 -2.40
CA LEU A 257 -4.28 -9.84 -3.84
C LEU A 257 -4.73 -11.07 -4.62
N ASN A 258 -5.51 -10.86 -5.68
CA ASN A 258 -5.94 -11.96 -6.55
C ASN A 258 -4.83 -12.35 -7.52
N LEU A 259 -3.92 -13.23 -7.07
CA LEU A 259 -2.75 -13.67 -7.85
C LEU A 259 -3.14 -14.51 -9.09
N ALA A 260 -4.25 -15.24 -9.03
CA ALA A 260 -4.76 -16.00 -10.17
C ALA A 260 -5.16 -15.07 -11.33
N LYS A 261 -6.00 -14.07 -11.04
CA LYS A 261 -6.38 -13.03 -12.00
C LYS A 261 -5.16 -12.25 -12.51
N PHE A 262 -4.20 -11.96 -11.63
CA PHE A 262 -2.95 -11.31 -12.03
C PHE A 262 -2.16 -12.13 -13.06
N SER A 263 -1.98 -13.44 -12.83
CA SER A 263 -1.28 -14.32 -13.76
C SER A 263 -2.00 -14.44 -15.10
N GLU A 264 -3.33 -14.50 -15.08
CA GLU A 264 -4.15 -14.47 -16.31
C GLU A 264 -3.94 -13.19 -17.11
N LEU A 265 -4.02 -12.02 -16.47
CA LEU A 265 -3.92 -10.72 -17.14
C LEU A 265 -2.52 -10.41 -17.68
N THR A 266 -1.47 -10.89 -17.01
CA THR A 266 -0.09 -10.51 -17.34
C THR A 266 0.72 -11.60 -18.05
N GLY A 267 0.23 -12.85 -18.03
CA GLY A 267 0.99 -14.04 -18.42
C GLY A 267 2.19 -14.32 -17.50
N THR A 268 2.32 -13.61 -16.37
CA THR A 268 3.45 -13.77 -15.45
C THR A 268 3.21 -14.96 -14.54
N LYS A 269 4.12 -15.94 -14.60
CA LYS A 269 4.08 -17.10 -13.71
C LYS A 269 4.61 -16.72 -12.35
N VAL A 270 3.76 -16.84 -11.34
CA VAL A 270 4.13 -16.66 -9.94
C VAL A 270 3.64 -17.83 -9.12
N VAL A 271 4.38 -18.16 -8.07
CA VAL A 271 4.00 -19.14 -7.06
C VAL A 271 4.35 -18.56 -5.71
N GLU A 272 3.54 -18.81 -4.69
CA GLU A 272 3.83 -18.32 -3.35
C GLU A 272 4.65 -19.32 -2.56
N PHE A 273 5.50 -18.79 -1.69
CA PHE A 273 6.44 -19.61 -0.92
C PHE A 273 5.76 -20.74 -0.14
N HIS A 274 4.59 -20.45 0.46
CA HIS A 274 3.84 -21.43 1.26
C HIS A 274 3.19 -22.55 0.43
N GLN A 275 3.05 -22.38 -0.90
CA GLN A 275 2.50 -23.41 -1.79
C GLN A 275 3.55 -24.48 -2.12
N LEU A 276 4.82 -24.09 -2.08
CA LEU A 276 5.94 -25.00 -2.29
C LEU A 276 6.36 -25.69 -0.99
N ARG A 277 5.91 -25.19 0.17
CA ARG A 277 6.41 -25.64 1.45
C ARG A 277 5.55 -25.27 2.66
N ASP A 278 5.44 -26.22 3.58
CA ASP A 278 4.96 -25.99 4.94
C ASP A 278 6.04 -25.36 5.86
N VAL A 279 5.65 -24.29 6.57
CA VAL A 279 6.48 -23.59 7.56
C VAL A 279 6.89 -24.53 8.69
N GLU A 280 6.04 -25.47 9.07
CA GLU A 280 6.29 -26.37 10.20
C GLU A 280 7.44 -27.35 9.90
N GLN A 281 7.67 -27.67 8.63
CA GLN A 281 8.72 -28.57 8.15
C GLN A 281 10.05 -27.86 7.84
N ALA A 282 10.32 -26.71 8.48
CA ALA A 282 11.43 -25.84 8.09
C ALA A 282 12.84 -26.28 8.53
N GLU A 283 13.00 -27.30 9.37
CA GLU A 283 14.30 -27.66 9.97
C GLU A 283 15.33 -28.23 8.99
N LEU A 284 14.93 -28.60 7.77
CA LEU A 284 15.76 -29.32 6.81
C LEU A 284 16.07 -28.47 5.56
N ASN A 285 16.07 -27.13 5.73
CA ASN A 285 15.95 -26.16 4.63
C ASN A 285 17.22 -25.36 4.41
N GLU A 286 18.20 -25.94 3.73
CA GLU A 286 19.26 -25.11 3.18
C GLU A 286 18.86 -24.64 1.78
N ILE A 287 18.37 -23.39 1.67
CA ILE A 287 18.28 -22.72 0.38
C ILE A 287 19.64 -22.08 0.10
N LYS A 288 20.38 -22.62 -0.87
CA LYS A 288 21.64 -22.01 -1.32
C LYS A 288 21.37 -20.81 -2.21
N CYS A 289 21.16 -19.65 -1.60
CA CYS A 289 20.99 -18.38 -2.30
C CYS A 289 22.30 -17.85 -2.86
N GLY A 290 22.74 -18.39 -4.00
CA GLY A 290 24.04 -18.05 -4.57
C GLY A 290 24.22 -16.62 -5.08
N ILE A 291 23.32 -15.65 -4.88
CA ILE A 291 23.46 -14.33 -5.51
C ILE A 291 23.00 -13.17 -4.63
N THR A 292 23.91 -12.23 -4.38
CA THR A 292 23.55 -10.88 -3.93
C THR A 292 23.31 -9.97 -5.14
N CYS A 293 22.05 -9.68 -5.49
CA CYS A 293 21.76 -8.50 -6.33
C CYS A 293 21.15 -7.40 -5.45
N GLY A 294 21.53 -6.16 -5.77
CA GLY A 294 20.97 -4.95 -5.20
C GLY A 294 21.88 -4.33 -4.14
N PHE A 295 22.55 -3.24 -4.53
CA PHE A 295 23.20 -2.22 -3.71
C PHE A 295 23.68 -2.59 -2.29
N GLY A 296 25.01 -2.52 -2.13
CA GLY A 296 25.69 -2.44 -0.85
C GLY A 296 26.04 -3.80 -0.28
N SER A 297 26.95 -4.53 -0.91
CA SER A 297 27.60 -5.73 -0.34
C SER A 297 28.23 -5.50 1.05
N LYS A 298 28.31 -4.25 1.52
CA LYS A 298 28.66 -3.85 2.90
C LYS A 298 27.48 -3.78 3.88
N ARG A 299 26.23 -3.73 3.42
CA ARG A 299 25.04 -3.71 4.29
C ARG A 299 24.57 -5.14 4.50
N THR A 300 24.53 -5.54 5.76
CA THR A 300 23.95 -6.82 6.17
C THR A 300 22.49 -6.89 5.71
N ILE A 301 22.03 -8.10 5.35
CA ILE A 301 20.61 -8.48 5.29
C ILE A 301 19.79 -7.68 6.31
N ASP A 302 18.74 -6.98 5.86
CA ASP A 302 17.97 -6.11 6.74
C ASP A 302 17.21 -6.93 7.80
N PHE A 303 16.67 -6.27 8.83
CA PHE A 303 15.97 -6.98 9.91
C PHE A 303 14.75 -7.77 9.43
N THR A 304 14.06 -7.30 8.38
CA THR A 304 12.92 -7.99 7.77
C THR A 304 13.39 -9.29 7.12
N ALA A 305 14.40 -9.22 6.26
CA ALA A 305 14.99 -10.42 5.68
C ALA A 305 15.61 -11.34 6.74
N LYS A 306 16.28 -10.83 7.78
CA LYS A 306 16.77 -11.66 8.91
C LYS A 306 15.63 -12.35 9.65
N GLY A 307 14.52 -11.65 9.87
CA GLY A 307 13.30 -12.20 10.47
C GLY A 307 12.72 -13.33 9.61
N PHE A 308 12.62 -13.09 8.30
CA PHE A 308 12.21 -14.11 7.32
C PHE A 308 13.14 -15.33 7.37
N LEU A 309 14.44 -15.16 7.21
CA LEU A 309 15.41 -16.26 7.24
C LEU A 309 15.35 -17.05 8.55
N LYS A 310 15.24 -16.36 9.69
CA LYS A 310 15.11 -17.02 10.99
C LYS A 310 13.82 -17.81 11.13
N GLN A 311 12.69 -17.22 10.72
CA GLN A 311 11.38 -17.86 10.84
C GLN A 311 11.27 -19.10 9.96
N TRP A 312 11.85 -19.04 8.77
CA TRP A 312 11.86 -20.14 7.80
C TRP A 312 13.11 -21.02 7.89
N LYS A 313 13.93 -20.82 8.94
CA LYS A 313 15.15 -21.58 9.26
C LYS A 313 16.11 -21.73 8.07
N PHE A 314 16.22 -20.70 7.24
CA PHE A 314 17.10 -20.72 6.08
C PHE A 314 18.55 -20.43 6.44
N ASN A 315 19.42 -21.33 6.01
CA ASN A 315 20.86 -21.07 5.91
C ASN A 315 21.14 -20.45 4.54
N VAL A 316 21.62 -19.21 4.53
CA VAL A 316 21.90 -18.46 3.30
C VAL A 316 23.40 -18.30 3.15
N ALA A 317 23.96 -18.96 2.14
CA ALA A 317 25.31 -18.68 1.66
C ALA A 317 25.22 -17.65 0.53
N LEU A 318 25.65 -16.41 0.79
CA LEU A 318 25.60 -15.32 -0.19
C LEU A 318 26.92 -15.24 -0.96
N GLU A 319 26.87 -15.39 -2.28
CA GLU A 319 27.99 -15.07 -3.17
C GLU A 319 27.79 -13.67 -3.75
N ALA A 320 28.84 -12.86 -3.68
CA ALA A 320 28.81 -11.50 -4.20
C ALA A 320 28.81 -11.51 -5.73
N LEU A 321 27.94 -10.71 -6.36
CA LEU A 321 28.07 -10.45 -7.79
C LEU A 321 29.40 -9.74 -8.08
N PRO A 322 30.04 -9.98 -9.24
CA PRO A 322 31.29 -9.30 -9.63
C PRO A 322 31.19 -7.77 -9.66
N GLN A 323 29.97 -7.25 -9.82
CA GLN A 323 29.68 -5.83 -9.88
C GLN A 323 28.46 -5.50 -9.03
N ASP A 324 28.60 -4.50 -8.13
CA ASP A 324 27.47 -3.93 -7.41
C ASP A 324 26.69 -2.98 -8.32
N THR A 325 25.41 -3.27 -8.53
CA THR A 325 24.56 -2.52 -9.45
C THR A 325 23.09 -2.62 -9.07
N THR A 326 22.32 -1.60 -9.43
CA THR A 326 20.85 -1.57 -9.32
C THR A 326 20.16 -1.65 -10.66
N ARG A 327 20.89 -1.55 -11.79
CA ARG A 327 20.27 -1.52 -13.11
C ARG A 327 19.81 -2.91 -13.51
N LEU A 328 18.52 -3.05 -13.86
CA LEU A 328 17.91 -4.31 -14.25
C LEU A 328 18.70 -5.05 -15.34
N GLU A 329 19.18 -4.34 -16.37
CA GLU A 329 19.91 -4.92 -17.50
C GLU A 329 21.28 -5.45 -17.07
N THR A 330 21.95 -4.74 -16.15
CA THR A 330 23.25 -5.19 -15.62
C THR A 330 23.06 -6.40 -14.73
N ILE A 331 22.05 -6.40 -13.85
CA ILE A 331 21.71 -7.55 -13.00
C ILE A 331 21.41 -8.75 -13.89
N THR A 332 20.45 -8.66 -14.80
CA THR A 332 20.06 -9.79 -15.67
C THR A 332 21.22 -10.32 -16.52
N SER A 333 22.12 -9.46 -17.01
CA SER A 333 23.36 -9.87 -17.68
C SER A 333 24.30 -10.66 -16.78
N LEU A 334 24.45 -10.25 -15.51
CA LEU A 334 25.28 -10.96 -14.52
C LEU A 334 24.66 -12.30 -14.07
N LEU A 335 23.33 -12.43 -14.14
CA LEU A 335 22.62 -13.68 -13.79
C LEU A 335 22.57 -14.66 -14.96
N ARG A 336 22.78 -14.21 -16.21
CA ARG A 336 22.68 -15.05 -17.41
C ARG A 336 23.64 -16.26 -17.44
N PRO A 337 24.89 -16.19 -16.93
CA PRO A 337 25.74 -17.39 -16.83
C PRO A 337 25.15 -18.51 -15.96
N ARG A 338 24.17 -18.17 -15.11
CA ARG A 338 23.46 -19.08 -14.22
C ARG A 338 22.07 -19.43 -14.75
N ALA A 339 21.83 -19.24 -16.05
CA ALA A 339 20.56 -19.52 -16.70
C ALA A 339 20.13 -20.98 -16.57
N GLU A 340 21.06 -21.93 -16.41
CA GLU A 340 20.75 -23.36 -16.27
C GLU A 340 20.41 -23.79 -14.84
N GLU A 341 20.65 -22.93 -13.84
CA GLU A 341 20.29 -23.28 -12.46
C GLU A 341 18.77 -23.35 -12.32
N LYS A 342 18.26 -24.46 -11.78
CA LYS A 342 16.82 -24.67 -11.53
C LYS A 342 16.23 -23.55 -10.66
N TYR A 343 17.02 -23.01 -9.75
CA TYR A 343 16.59 -22.04 -8.76
C TYR A 343 17.63 -20.92 -8.59
N LEU A 344 17.16 -19.67 -8.61
CA LEU A 344 17.95 -18.48 -8.28
C LEU A 344 17.32 -17.73 -7.10
N CYS A 345 18.15 -17.10 -6.28
CA CYS A 345 17.70 -16.30 -5.15
C CYS A 345 18.46 -14.98 -5.11
N ILE A 346 17.73 -13.88 -4.92
CA ILE A 346 18.26 -12.52 -4.94
C ILE A 346 18.08 -11.85 -3.58
N SER A 347 19.14 -11.30 -3.02
CA SER A 347 19.07 -10.66 -1.70
C SER A 347 18.13 -9.45 -1.59
N ASN A 348 17.99 -8.61 -2.63
CA ASN A 348 17.15 -7.41 -2.55
C ASN A 348 16.68 -6.93 -3.92
N THR A 349 15.38 -7.08 -4.19
CA THR A 349 14.75 -6.59 -5.42
C THR A 349 14.20 -5.17 -5.29
N TYR A 350 13.88 -4.71 -4.07
CA TYR A 350 13.32 -3.38 -3.85
C TYR A 350 14.21 -2.26 -4.37
N LYS A 351 15.54 -2.43 -4.35
CA LYS A 351 16.48 -1.40 -4.80
C LYS A 351 16.80 -1.46 -6.30
N ILE A 352 16.29 -2.44 -7.03
CA ILE A 352 16.49 -2.53 -8.48
C ILE A 352 15.85 -1.31 -9.13
N ALA A 353 16.65 -0.56 -9.88
CA ALA A 353 16.21 0.56 -10.69
C ALA A 353 15.58 0.00 -11.96
N VAL A 354 14.31 0.30 -12.13
CA VAL A 354 13.53 -0.06 -13.32
C VAL A 354 13.22 1.24 -14.05
N GLN A 355 13.47 1.25 -15.35
CA GLN A 355 13.28 2.43 -16.18
C GLN A 355 11.79 2.81 -16.22
N ASP A 356 11.52 4.12 -16.12
CA ASP A 356 10.20 4.74 -16.29
C ASP A 356 9.09 4.17 -15.38
N LYS A 357 9.47 3.51 -14.27
CA LYS A 357 8.54 2.81 -13.36
C LYS A 357 7.71 1.73 -14.07
N SER A 358 8.25 1.13 -15.13
CA SER A 358 7.57 0.11 -15.93
C SER A 358 7.15 -1.12 -15.13
N GLU A 359 7.72 -1.36 -13.94
CA GLU A 359 7.28 -2.43 -13.04
C GLU A 359 5.82 -2.25 -12.60
N TRP A 360 5.35 -1.00 -12.48
CA TRP A 360 3.97 -0.72 -12.13
C TRP A 360 3.03 -0.94 -13.31
N GLU A 361 3.34 -0.36 -14.46
CA GLU A 361 2.52 -0.49 -15.68
C GLU A 361 2.44 -1.95 -16.14
N ARG A 362 3.51 -2.71 -16.00
CA ARG A 362 3.51 -4.10 -16.44
C ARG A 362 2.86 -5.06 -15.44
N PHE A 363 2.95 -4.77 -14.13
CA PHE A 363 2.54 -5.71 -13.09
C PHE A 363 1.66 -5.06 -12.02
N GLY A 364 2.10 -3.94 -11.44
CA GLY A 364 1.44 -3.29 -10.31
C GLY A 364 -0.05 -2.98 -10.54
N GLN A 365 -0.41 -2.47 -11.72
CA GLN A 365 -1.80 -2.16 -12.06
C GLN A 365 -2.71 -3.39 -12.18
N HIS A 366 -2.15 -4.59 -12.34
CA HIS A 366 -2.92 -5.84 -12.48
C HIS A 366 -3.06 -6.64 -11.17
N LEU A 367 -2.43 -6.17 -10.08
CA LEU A 367 -2.56 -6.77 -8.75
C LEU A 367 -3.79 -6.22 -8.02
N HIS A 368 -4.95 -6.69 -8.44
CA HIS A 368 -6.25 -6.39 -7.83
C HIS A 368 -6.39 -7.04 -6.45
N PHE A 369 -7.22 -6.44 -5.60
CA PHE A 369 -7.53 -6.99 -4.28
C PHE A 369 -8.37 -8.27 -4.38
N THR A 370 -8.40 -9.06 -3.31
CA THR A 370 -9.34 -10.17 -3.16
C THR A 370 -10.74 -9.65 -2.87
N GLU A 371 -11.76 -10.41 -3.31
CA GLU A 371 -13.17 -10.07 -3.05
C GLU A 371 -13.48 -10.01 -1.55
N GLU A 372 -12.87 -10.89 -0.74
CA GLU A 372 -12.99 -10.87 0.72
C GLU A 372 -12.55 -9.51 1.30
N LEU A 373 -11.38 -9.01 0.87
CA LEU A 373 -10.83 -7.76 1.36
C LEU A 373 -11.67 -6.55 0.91
N GLU A 374 -12.14 -6.54 -0.34
CA GLU A 374 -13.01 -5.48 -0.84
C GLU A 374 -14.38 -5.48 -0.16
N SER A 375 -14.97 -6.66 0.05
CA SER A 375 -16.24 -6.83 0.75
C SER A 375 -16.16 -6.32 2.19
N PHE A 376 -15.05 -6.62 2.89
CA PHE A 376 -14.81 -6.11 4.24
C PHE A 376 -14.84 -4.57 4.30
N VAL A 377 -14.20 -3.89 3.33
CA VAL A 377 -14.21 -2.42 3.26
C VAL A 377 -15.58 -1.89 2.87
N LYS A 378 -16.27 -2.55 1.94
CA LYS A 378 -17.62 -2.20 1.52
C LYS A 378 -18.60 -2.24 2.69
N GLU A 379 -18.56 -3.29 3.52
CA GLU A 379 -19.39 -3.41 4.72
C GLU A 379 -19.15 -2.25 5.69
N PHE A 380 -17.88 -1.87 5.90
CA PHE A 380 -17.57 -0.71 6.74
C PHE A 380 -18.17 0.57 6.17
N LEU A 381 -18.03 0.81 4.86
CA LEU A 381 -18.61 1.99 4.21
C LEU A 381 -20.14 1.99 4.32
N ASP A 382 -20.78 0.83 4.11
CA ASP A 382 -22.23 0.65 4.25
C ASP A 382 -22.76 0.95 5.66
N MET A 383 -21.96 0.74 6.70
CA MET A 383 -22.31 1.08 8.08
C MET A 383 -22.05 2.55 8.43
N ASN A 384 -21.11 3.20 7.74
CA ASN A 384 -20.63 4.53 8.12
C ASN A 384 -21.15 5.66 7.24
N LEU A 385 -21.60 5.35 6.03
CA LEU A 385 -22.11 6.28 5.04
C LEU A 385 -23.57 5.98 4.70
N VAL A 386 -24.25 6.99 4.16
CA VAL A 386 -25.59 6.80 3.61
C VAL A 386 -25.45 5.96 2.35
N LYS A 387 -26.11 4.81 2.30
CA LYS A 387 -26.15 3.97 1.10
C LYS A 387 -26.72 4.78 -0.06
N PRO A 388 -26.01 4.85 -1.19
CA PRO A 388 -26.56 5.56 -2.33
C PRO A 388 -27.76 4.80 -2.87
N GLU A 389 -28.74 5.55 -3.38
CA GLU A 389 -29.90 4.97 -4.03
C GLU A 389 -29.46 4.14 -5.23
N ALA A 390 -30.02 2.95 -5.35
CA ALA A 390 -29.70 2.09 -6.47
C ALA A 390 -30.26 2.68 -7.76
N VAL A 391 -29.51 2.48 -8.84
CA VAL A 391 -29.82 3.01 -10.17
C VAL A 391 -29.99 1.84 -11.13
N ILE A 392 -30.92 1.97 -12.08
CA ILE A 392 -31.07 0.97 -13.14
C ILE A 392 -29.91 1.17 -14.11
N ASP A 393 -29.03 0.18 -14.22
CA ASP A 393 -27.97 0.20 -15.21
C ASP A 393 -28.60 0.10 -16.62
N PRO A 394 -28.35 1.08 -17.51
CA PRO A 394 -29.06 1.15 -18.78
C PRO A 394 -28.76 -0.04 -19.70
N MET A 395 -27.61 -0.70 -19.52
CA MET A 395 -27.21 -1.83 -20.36
C MET A 395 -27.82 -3.16 -19.90
N SER A 396 -27.70 -3.48 -18.61
CA SER A 396 -28.19 -4.74 -18.04
C SER A 396 -29.67 -4.69 -17.63
N GLN A 397 -30.24 -3.48 -17.51
CA GLN A 397 -31.57 -3.25 -16.92
C GLN A 397 -31.70 -3.78 -15.47
N GLN A 398 -30.57 -4.01 -14.80
CA GLN A 398 -30.54 -4.44 -13.41
C GLN A 398 -30.36 -3.24 -12.49
N GLU A 399 -30.94 -3.35 -11.30
CA GLU A 399 -30.72 -2.38 -10.23
C GLU A 399 -29.31 -2.57 -9.66
N VAL A 400 -28.48 -1.55 -9.78
CA VAL A 400 -27.09 -1.53 -9.31
C VAL A 400 -26.95 -0.44 -8.27
N ALA A 401 -26.50 -0.81 -7.07
CA ALA A 401 -26.12 0.15 -6.06
C ALA A 401 -24.78 0.79 -6.47
N PRO A 402 -24.72 2.12 -6.69
CA PRO A 402 -23.47 2.76 -7.09
C PRO A 402 -22.47 2.76 -5.93
N GLU A 403 -21.20 2.98 -6.25
CA GLU A 403 -20.14 3.01 -5.25
C GLU A 403 -20.27 4.21 -4.28
N HIS A 404 -19.82 3.99 -3.04
CA HIS A 404 -19.71 5.06 -2.05
C HIS A 404 -18.71 6.13 -2.50
N LYS A 405 -19.08 7.39 -2.38
CA LYS A 405 -18.21 8.53 -2.70
C LYS A 405 -17.63 9.15 -1.42
N TYR A 406 -16.31 9.21 -1.33
CA TYR A 406 -15.58 9.78 -0.20
C TYR A 406 -14.18 10.25 -0.64
N LEU A 407 -13.53 11.04 0.20
CA LEU A 407 -12.10 11.36 0.07
C LEU A 407 -11.30 10.52 1.04
N ALA A 408 -10.13 10.05 0.60
CA ALA A 408 -9.15 9.39 1.46
C ALA A 408 -7.97 10.32 1.72
N ILE A 409 -7.46 10.26 2.94
CA ILE A 409 -6.21 10.89 3.34
C ILE A 409 -5.31 9.81 3.89
N HIS A 410 -4.03 9.84 3.51
CA HIS A 410 -3.01 9.07 4.21
C HIS A 410 -2.11 10.01 5.01
N VAL A 411 -2.09 9.83 6.34
CA VAL A 411 -1.27 10.61 7.26
C VAL A 411 -0.19 9.71 7.85
N ARG A 412 1.03 9.82 7.31
CA ARG A 412 2.18 9.04 7.78
C ARG A 412 2.97 9.84 8.83
N ARG A 413 2.82 9.50 10.10
CA ARG A 413 3.52 10.09 11.25
C ARG A 413 4.22 8.97 12.02
N GLY A 414 3.98 8.83 13.32
CA GLY A 414 4.60 7.81 14.16
C GLY A 414 6.13 7.79 13.99
N ASP A 415 6.69 6.61 13.74
CA ASP A 415 8.12 6.39 13.48
C ASP A 415 8.68 7.16 12.26
N PHE A 416 7.80 7.57 11.33
CA PHE A 416 8.18 8.32 10.14
C PHE A 416 8.56 9.78 10.44
N ALA A 417 8.07 10.35 11.54
CA ALA A 417 8.37 11.73 11.91
C ALA A 417 9.88 11.94 12.11
N THR A 418 10.54 11.04 12.85
CA THR A 418 11.99 11.07 13.07
C THR A 418 12.77 10.97 11.76
N TYR A 419 12.33 10.11 10.83
CA TYR A 419 12.91 10.05 9.50
C TYR A 419 12.79 11.40 8.77
N CYS A 420 11.59 11.99 8.75
CA CYS A 420 11.37 13.25 8.04
C CYS A 420 12.18 14.41 8.62
N GLU A 421 12.20 14.57 9.94
CA GLU A 421 12.92 15.65 10.63
C GLU A 421 14.45 15.53 10.46
N GLY A 422 14.96 14.30 10.39
CA GLY A 422 16.39 14.05 10.17
C GLY A 422 16.84 14.32 8.73
N ASN A 423 15.97 14.07 7.74
CA ASN A 423 16.34 14.09 6.32
C ASN A 423 15.85 15.34 5.57
N PHE A 424 14.86 16.07 6.10
CA PHE A 424 14.26 17.22 5.43
C PHE A 424 14.17 18.42 6.38
N LYS A 425 14.41 19.62 5.82
CA LYS A 425 14.34 20.89 6.55
C LYS A 425 13.59 21.94 5.76
N GLY A 426 13.07 22.94 6.48
CA GLY A 426 12.41 24.09 5.88
C GLY A 426 11.21 23.71 5.02
N PRO A 427 11.01 24.35 3.85
CA PRO A 427 9.83 24.12 3.00
C PRO A 427 9.66 22.68 2.54
N LYS A 428 10.73 21.90 2.40
CA LYS A 428 10.64 20.49 1.95
C LYS A 428 10.01 19.56 2.99
N LEU A 429 10.00 19.96 4.26
CA LEU A 429 9.41 19.16 5.33
C LEU A 429 7.91 18.94 5.12
N ILE A 430 7.20 19.87 4.49
CA ILE A 430 5.75 19.75 4.23
C ILE A 430 5.40 18.51 3.37
N HIS A 431 6.28 18.14 2.44
CA HIS A 431 6.08 16.99 1.55
C HIS A 431 6.31 15.64 2.25
N CYS A 432 6.96 15.67 3.43
CA CYS A 432 7.27 14.48 4.24
C CYS A 432 6.39 14.38 5.50
N LEU A 433 6.27 15.49 6.23
CA LEU A 433 5.58 15.56 7.53
C LEU A 433 4.69 16.82 7.61
N PRO A 434 3.62 16.90 6.81
CA PRO A 434 2.70 18.04 6.85
C PRO A 434 1.87 18.05 8.14
N SER A 435 1.53 19.26 8.58
CA SER A 435 0.59 19.48 9.68
C SER A 435 -0.83 19.12 9.27
N THR A 436 -1.70 18.88 10.26
CA THR A 436 -3.11 18.55 10.03
C THR A 436 -3.85 19.70 9.33
N GLU A 437 -3.46 20.93 9.63
CA GLU A 437 -4.01 22.16 9.05
C GLU A 437 -3.60 22.30 7.56
N GLN A 438 -2.36 21.94 7.21
CA GLN A 438 -1.90 21.94 5.82
C GLN A 438 -2.62 20.88 4.99
N ILE A 439 -2.85 19.70 5.56
CA ILE A 439 -3.65 18.65 4.93
C ILE A 439 -5.09 19.13 4.74
N ALA A 440 -5.66 19.84 5.72
CA ALA A 440 -7.02 20.36 5.63
C ALA A 440 -7.18 21.38 4.50
N GLU A 441 -6.21 22.29 4.35
CA GLU A 441 -6.19 23.23 3.23
C GLU A 441 -6.13 22.50 1.88
N ARG A 442 -5.34 21.43 1.77
CA ARG A 442 -5.29 20.62 0.55
C ARG A 442 -6.64 19.93 0.28
N ILE A 443 -7.30 19.41 1.31
CA ILE A 443 -8.61 18.77 1.18
C ILE A 443 -9.67 19.76 0.72
N ASP A 444 -9.66 20.99 1.22
CA ASP A 444 -10.56 22.04 0.76
C ASP A 444 -10.38 22.32 -0.75
N GLN A 445 -9.14 22.28 -1.25
CA GLN A 445 -8.85 22.42 -2.68
C GLN A 445 -9.40 21.24 -3.50
N VAL A 446 -9.27 20.01 -3.00
CA VAL A 446 -9.83 18.81 -3.67
C VAL A 446 -11.35 18.85 -3.68
N GLN A 447 -11.99 19.21 -2.57
CA GLN A 447 -13.44 19.39 -2.48
C GLN A 447 -13.92 20.46 -3.46
N ALA A 448 -13.25 21.61 -3.52
CA ALA A 448 -13.59 22.69 -4.44
C ALA A 448 -13.50 22.26 -5.91
N LYS A 449 -12.52 21.41 -6.25
CA LYS A 449 -12.34 20.87 -7.61
C LYS A 449 -13.43 19.87 -7.98
N LEU A 450 -13.82 18.99 -7.06
CA LEU A 450 -14.87 17.98 -7.28
C LEU A 450 -16.28 18.58 -7.18
N ASN A 451 -16.43 19.70 -6.47
CA ASN A 451 -17.68 20.41 -6.27
C ASN A 451 -17.51 21.92 -6.50
N PRO A 452 -17.31 22.38 -7.75
CA PRO A 452 -17.05 23.80 -8.06
C PRO A 452 -18.17 24.75 -7.65
N ALA A 453 -19.41 24.24 -7.62
CA ALA A 453 -20.58 24.99 -7.17
C ALA A 453 -20.66 25.15 -5.65
N MET A 454 -19.79 24.48 -4.89
CA MET A 454 -19.79 24.45 -3.42
C MET A 454 -21.14 24.03 -2.85
N ASP A 455 -21.84 23.11 -3.53
CA ASP A 455 -23.11 22.56 -3.09
C ASP A 455 -22.89 21.74 -1.81
N PRO A 456 -23.47 22.13 -0.66
CA PRO A 456 -23.24 21.42 0.60
C PRO A 456 -23.63 19.93 0.57
N SER A 457 -24.58 19.54 -0.30
CA SER A 457 -25.01 18.15 -0.45
C SER A 457 -23.99 17.28 -1.19
N LYS A 458 -23.04 17.90 -1.89
CA LYS A 458 -21.98 17.24 -2.67
C LYS A 458 -20.63 17.25 -1.97
N VAL A 459 -20.56 17.76 -0.73
CA VAL A 459 -19.34 17.69 0.08
C VAL A 459 -19.11 16.24 0.47
N LEU A 460 -17.96 15.70 0.07
CA LEU A 460 -17.65 14.29 0.31
C LEU A 460 -17.16 14.05 1.74
N PRO A 461 -17.57 12.95 2.40
CA PRO A 461 -16.99 12.56 3.68
C PRO A 461 -15.50 12.23 3.53
N VAL A 462 -14.73 12.44 4.59
CA VAL A 462 -13.27 12.28 4.59
C VAL A 462 -12.87 11.16 5.56
N PHE A 463 -12.15 10.17 5.03
CA PHE A 463 -11.55 9.08 5.81
C PHE A 463 -10.04 9.21 5.89
N VAL A 464 -9.48 8.90 7.06
CA VAL A 464 -8.05 9.05 7.36
C VAL A 464 -7.41 7.70 7.67
N ALA A 465 -6.53 7.24 6.79
CA ALA A 465 -5.58 6.15 7.06
C ALA A 465 -4.34 6.74 7.74
N THR A 466 -3.99 6.26 8.94
CA THR A 466 -2.90 6.85 9.74
C THR A 466 -2.26 5.86 10.71
N ASN A 467 -0.98 6.06 10.99
CA ASN A 467 -0.27 5.43 12.10
C ASN A 467 -0.08 6.38 13.30
N GLU A 468 -0.78 7.50 13.34
CA GLU A 468 -0.79 8.43 14.47
C GLU A 468 -1.55 7.82 15.66
N GLY A 469 -0.91 7.78 16.83
CA GLY A 469 -1.49 7.26 18.06
C GLY A 469 -1.78 8.33 19.10
N ARG A 470 -1.37 9.58 18.86
CA ARG A 470 -1.51 10.66 19.83
C ARG A 470 -2.94 11.22 19.87
N PRO A 471 -3.61 11.20 21.03
CA PRO A 471 -5.01 11.63 21.14
C PRO A 471 -5.26 13.06 20.69
N GLU A 472 -4.31 13.97 20.91
CA GLU A 472 -4.46 15.38 20.52
C GLU A 472 -4.50 15.58 19.01
N GLU A 473 -3.81 14.74 18.23
CA GLU A 473 -3.85 14.80 16.77
C GLU A 473 -5.08 14.08 16.21
N LEU A 474 -5.46 12.94 16.78
CA LEU A 474 -6.70 12.25 16.42
C LEU A 474 -7.94 13.13 16.68
N ARG A 475 -7.92 13.90 17.78
CA ARG A 475 -8.97 14.88 18.08
C ARG A 475 -9.08 15.96 17.00
N LYS A 476 -7.96 16.43 16.42
CA LYS A 476 -8.01 17.41 15.33
C LYS A 476 -8.71 16.86 14.09
N PHE A 477 -8.54 15.57 13.76
CA PHE A 477 -9.30 14.95 12.67
C PHE A 477 -10.79 14.98 12.95
N ALA A 478 -11.20 14.60 14.18
CA ALA A 478 -12.59 14.65 14.59
C ALA A 478 -13.17 16.08 14.60
N GLU A 479 -12.41 17.07 15.05
CA GLU A 479 -12.79 18.50 15.03
C GLU A 479 -12.99 19.03 13.59
N LEU A 480 -12.31 18.44 12.60
CA LEU A 480 -12.51 18.72 11.18
C LEU A 480 -13.67 17.92 10.56
N GLY A 481 -14.34 17.07 11.33
CA GLY A 481 -15.40 16.17 10.86
C GLY A 481 -14.89 14.95 10.09
N TRP A 482 -13.57 14.68 10.13
CA TRP A 482 -12.96 13.53 9.47
C TRP A 482 -13.05 12.30 10.35
N ARG A 483 -13.10 11.12 9.72
CA ARG A 483 -13.12 9.83 10.43
C ARG A 483 -11.83 9.09 10.14
N TYR A 484 -11.02 8.82 11.15
CA TYR A 484 -9.88 7.93 10.96
C TYR A 484 -10.35 6.46 10.98
N LEU A 485 -9.61 5.60 10.30
CA LEU A 485 -9.88 4.17 10.24
C LEU A 485 -9.40 3.52 11.55
N ASP A 486 -10.32 3.35 12.50
CA ASP A 486 -10.02 2.69 13.78
C ASP A 486 -10.00 1.17 13.60
N HIS A 487 -8.82 0.66 13.26
CA HIS A 487 -8.59 -0.76 13.00
C HIS A 487 -8.91 -1.67 14.19
N SER A 488 -8.83 -1.15 15.43
CA SER A 488 -9.22 -1.91 16.62
C SER A 488 -10.74 -2.06 16.69
N GLN A 489 -11.48 -0.99 16.38
CA GLN A 489 -12.94 -1.04 16.31
C GLN A 489 -13.44 -1.88 15.14
N MET A 490 -12.74 -1.83 14.01
CA MET A 490 -13.07 -2.58 12.81
C MET A 490 -12.76 -4.08 12.93
N GLY A 491 -11.95 -4.49 13.91
CA GLY A 491 -11.51 -5.88 14.09
C GLY A 491 -10.66 -6.39 12.92
N THR A 492 -9.86 -5.51 12.31
CA THR A 492 -9.13 -5.85 11.08
C THR A 492 -8.06 -6.89 11.30
N VAL A 493 -7.37 -6.86 12.45
CA VAL A 493 -6.33 -7.84 12.78
C VAL A 493 -6.93 -9.21 13.01
N GLU A 494 -8.05 -9.29 13.72
CA GLU A 494 -8.72 -10.55 14.06
C GLU A 494 -9.26 -11.25 12.81
N LYS A 495 -9.84 -10.48 11.88
CA LYS A 495 -10.46 -11.02 10.66
C LYS A 495 -9.43 -11.27 9.55
N LEU A 496 -8.55 -10.30 9.30
CA LEU A 496 -7.67 -10.31 8.12
C LEU A 496 -6.20 -10.61 8.49
N GLY A 497 -5.87 -10.71 9.77
CA GLY A 497 -4.51 -10.91 10.28
C GLY A 497 -3.72 -9.61 10.39
N VAL A 498 -2.46 -9.72 10.80
CA VAL A 498 -1.62 -8.59 11.22
C VAL A 498 -1.36 -7.53 10.14
N PHE A 499 -1.39 -7.92 8.86
CA PHE A 499 -1.27 -6.99 7.73
C PHE A 499 -2.61 -6.45 7.24
N GLY A 500 -3.73 -6.97 7.77
CA GLY A 500 -5.10 -6.55 7.49
C GLY A 500 -5.30 -5.03 7.57
N PRO A 501 -4.91 -4.35 8.66
CA PRO A 501 -5.04 -2.90 8.78
C PRO A 501 -4.47 -2.11 7.58
N MET A 502 -3.23 -2.43 7.20
CA MET A 502 -2.54 -1.74 6.10
C MET A 502 -3.16 -2.08 4.74
N MET A 503 -3.65 -3.30 4.55
CA MET A 503 -4.30 -3.70 3.31
C MET A 503 -5.67 -3.04 3.17
N VAL A 504 -6.43 -2.94 4.25
CA VAL A 504 -7.69 -2.17 4.31
C VAL A 504 -7.44 -0.71 3.95
N ASP A 505 -6.44 -0.05 4.54
CA ASP A 505 -6.09 1.33 4.21
C ASP A 505 -5.78 1.51 2.70
N GLN A 506 -5.11 0.53 2.07
CA GLN A 506 -4.83 0.56 0.64
C GLN A 506 -6.09 0.45 -0.23
N VAL A 507 -7.08 -0.35 0.19
CA VAL A 507 -8.39 -0.44 -0.49
C VAL A 507 -9.14 0.88 -0.37
N PHE A 508 -9.19 1.48 0.83
CA PHE A 508 -9.81 2.79 1.03
C PHE A 508 -9.21 3.85 0.12
N MET A 509 -7.88 3.91 0.03
CA MET A 509 -7.20 4.88 -0.83
C MET A 509 -7.45 4.62 -2.32
N ALA A 510 -7.45 3.36 -2.77
CA ALA A 510 -7.67 3.02 -4.16
C ALA A 510 -9.07 3.45 -4.64
N HIS A 511 -10.10 3.17 -3.84
CA HIS A 511 -11.50 3.39 -4.20
C HIS A 511 -12.03 4.80 -3.90
N ALA A 512 -11.27 5.66 -3.21
CA ALA A 512 -11.72 7.02 -2.90
C ALA A 512 -11.82 7.93 -4.14
N GLN A 513 -12.81 8.84 -4.16
CA GLN A 513 -13.01 9.81 -5.25
C GLN A 513 -11.84 10.78 -5.43
N GLY A 514 -11.06 11.00 -4.38
CA GLY A 514 -9.78 11.69 -4.40
C GLY A 514 -8.93 11.26 -3.21
N LEU A 515 -7.61 11.26 -3.41
CA LEU A 515 -6.60 10.96 -2.39
C LEU A 515 -5.72 12.16 -2.14
N VAL A 516 -5.52 12.49 -0.87
CA VAL A 516 -4.44 13.37 -0.39
C VAL A 516 -3.41 12.52 0.33
N GLY A 517 -2.28 12.28 -0.34
CA GLY A 517 -1.20 11.43 0.17
C GLY A 517 0.06 12.19 0.56
N ILE A 518 0.90 11.58 1.40
CA ILE A 518 2.26 12.06 1.67
C ILE A 518 3.20 11.67 0.53
N GLN A 519 3.83 12.65 -0.11
CA GLN A 519 4.69 12.46 -1.30
C GLN A 519 5.84 11.48 -1.05
N MET A 520 6.45 11.56 0.14
CA MET A 520 7.63 10.75 0.49
C MET A 520 7.29 9.35 0.99
N SER A 521 6.01 8.99 1.09
CA SER A 521 5.58 7.67 1.54
C SER A 521 5.31 6.76 0.34
N THR A 522 6.03 5.63 0.26
CA THR A 522 5.75 4.58 -0.73
C THR A 522 4.33 4.03 -0.57
N PHE A 523 3.76 4.10 0.63
CA PHE A 523 2.39 3.69 0.93
C PHE A 523 1.34 4.59 0.27
N SER A 524 1.49 5.92 0.36
CA SER A 524 0.64 6.86 -0.39
C SER A 524 0.77 6.64 -1.90
N ARG A 525 2.00 6.39 -2.36
CA ARG A 525 2.30 6.25 -3.79
C ARG A 525 1.60 5.06 -4.43
N VAL A 526 1.48 3.94 -3.72
CA VAL A 526 0.74 2.77 -4.23
C VAL A 526 -0.76 3.09 -4.33
N GLY A 527 -1.37 3.68 -3.31
CA GLY A 527 -2.78 4.09 -3.35
C GLY A 527 -3.06 5.08 -4.48
N ALA A 528 -2.16 6.05 -4.67
CA ALA A 528 -2.19 7.00 -5.77
C ALA A 528 -2.11 6.35 -7.17
N LEU A 529 -1.19 5.41 -7.36
CA LEU A 529 -1.06 4.73 -8.64
C LEU A 529 -2.32 3.91 -8.97
N ARG A 530 -2.96 3.30 -7.96
CA ARG A 530 -4.26 2.63 -8.14
C ARG A 530 -5.36 3.60 -8.52
N GLN A 531 -5.47 4.75 -7.86
CA GLN A 531 -6.46 5.77 -8.25
C GLN A 531 -6.33 6.18 -9.72
N ARG A 532 -5.09 6.43 -10.15
CA ARG A 532 -4.80 6.80 -11.54
C ARG A 532 -5.18 5.69 -12.50
N ASP A 533 -4.71 4.47 -12.28
CA ASP A 533 -4.79 3.43 -13.31
C ASP A 533 -6.08 2.60 -13.26
N TRP A 534 -6.74 2.51 -12.11
CA TRP A 534 -8.00 1.77 -11.97
C TRP A 534 -9.23 2.64 -12.18
N HIS A 535 -9.12 3.95 -11.93
CA HIS A 535 -10.28 4.85 -11.93
C HIS A 535 -10.06 6.16 -12.72
N ASP A 536 -8.94 6.32 -13.40
CA ASP A 536 -8.57 7.56 -14.13
C ASP A 536 -8.67 8.82 -13.26
N ARG A 537 -8.32 8.69 -11.97
CA ARG A 537 -8.40 9.80 -11.00
C ARG A 537 -7.08 10.53 -10.90
N GLN A 538 -7.16 11.86 -10.81
CA GLN A 538 -6.00 12.68 -10.50
C GLN A 538 -5.66 12.59 -9.00
N VAL A 539 -4.41 12.23 -8.72
CA VAL A 539 -3.88 12.15 -7.37
C VAL A 539 -3.35 13.50 -6.92
N GLU A 540 -3.63 13.86 -5.67
CA GLU A 540 -3.07 15.04 -5.03
C GLU A 540 -2.08 14.62 -3.93
N TYR A 541 -0.90 15.24 -3.92
CA TYR A 541 0.10 15.05 -2.88
C TYR A 541 0.27 16.34 -2.08
N MET A 542 0.74 16.18 -0.84
CA MET A 542 1.20 17.28 0.01
C MET A 542 2.45 17.94 -0.54
#